data_AF-A0A4Y1S0F1-F1
#
_entry.id   AF-A0A4Y1S0F1-F1
#
_cell.length_a   1.000
_cell.length_b   1.000
_cell.length_c   1.000
_cell.angle_alpha   90.00
_cell.angle_beta   90.00
_cell.angle_gamma   90.00
#
_symmetry.space_group_name_H-M   'P 1'
#
loop_
_entity.id
_entity.type
_entity.pdbx_description
1 polymer ?
#
loop_
_entity_poly.entity_id
_entity_poly.type
_entity_poly.pdbx_seq_one_letter_code
_entity_poly.pdbx_strand_id
1 'polypeptide(L)'
;MVLLGFCDSLWGNSTLEGIAAGLPMVTWPVAAEQFYNEKLVTQVLKIGVGVGAQKWVRVVGDSVKKEAIEKAVTQMMVGEEAEEMRNRARVLAEQARRANEKGGSSHSDLNALIEELSSQS
;
A
#
# COMPACT_ATOMS: atom_id res chain seq x y z
N MET A 1 2.00 -2.63 11.64
CA MET A 1 1.62 -3.72 10.71
C MET A 1 0.17 -3.50 10.33
N VAL A 2 -0.10 -3.30 9.05
CA VAL A 2 -1.47 -3.30 8.52
C VAL A 2 -1.69 -4.65 7.84
N LEU A 3 -2.73 -5.38 8.25
CA LEU A 3 -3.21 -6.57 7.56
C LEU A 3 -4.20 -6.12 6.49
N LEU A 4 -3.78 -6.14 5.24
CA LEU A 4 -4.63 -5.73 4.13
C LEU A 4 -5.44 -6.94 3.65
N GLY A 5 -6.67 -7.12 4.16
CA GLY A 5 -7.47 -8.29 3.75
C GLY A 5 -8.86 -8.49 4.35
N PHE A 6 -9.49 -7.50 5.01
CA PHE A 6 -10.86 -7.69 5.50
C PHE A 6 -11.81 -6.60 4.99
N CYS A 7 -12.80 -7.07 4.22
CA CYS A 7 -13.96 -6.39 3.65
C CYS A 7 -13.76 -5.26 2.62
N ASP A 8 -14.33 -5.54 1.43
CA ASP A 8 -14.98 -4.65 0.47
C ASP A 8 -14.32 -3.31 0.13
N SER A 9 -13.88 -3.22 -1.13
CA SER A 9 -13.64 -2.00 -1.93
C SER A 9 -12.72 -0.89 -1.41
N LEU A 10 -12.09 -1.02 -0.22
CA LEU A 10 -11.31 0.06 0.41
C LEU A 10 -9.78 -0.11 0.35
N TRP A 11 -9.26 -0.96 -0.54
CA TRP A 11 -7.83 -1.31 -0.58
C TRP A 11 -6.90 -0.19 -1.10
N GLY A 12 -7.39 0.64 -2.03
CA GLY A 12 -6.66 1.84 -2.47
C GLY A 12 -6.44 2.82 -1.32
N ASN A 13 -7.45 2.99 -0.45
CA ASN A 13 -7.36 3.83 0.74
C ASN A 13 -6.42 3.23 1.79
N SER A 14 -6.53 1.93 2.08
CA SER A 14 -5.68 1.29 3.10
C SER A 14 -4.21 1.17 2.71
N THR A 15 -3.89 1.03 1.41
CA THR A 15 -2.50 1.08 0.92
C THR A 15 -1.91 2.48 1.09
N LEU A 16 -2.65 3.52 0.70
CA LEU A 16 -2.22 4.91 0.88
C LEU A 16 -2.11 5.29 2.36
N GLU A 17 -3.05 4.86 3.21
CA GLU A 17 -2.99 5.03 4.66
C GLU A 17 -1.76 4.36 5.27
N GLY A 18 -1.47 3.12 4.86
CA GLY A 18 -0.26 2.41 5.29
C GLY A 18 1.03 3.13 4.90
N ILE A 19 1.09 3.66 3.67
CA ILE A 19 2.21 4.47 3.18
C ILE A 19 2.33 5.77 3.98
N ALA A 20 1.24 6.52 4.14
CA ALA A 20 1.22 7.78 4.86
C ALA A 20 1.59 7.62 6.35
N ALA A 21 1.21 6.49 6.96
CA ALA A 21 1.59 6.13 8.33
C ALA A 21 3.03 5.58 8.44
N GLY A 22 3.71 5.32 7.33
CA GLY A 22 5.06 4.76 7.31
C GLY A 22 5.14 3.33 7.84
N LEU A 23 4.09 2.54 7.59
CA LEU A 23 3.98 1.17 8.08
C LEU A 23 4.21 0.16 6.95
N PRO A 24 5.00 -0.90 7.21
CA PRO A 24 5.04 -2.04 6.29
C PRO A 24 3.73 -2.84 6.35
N MET A 25 3.43 -3.53 5.25
CA MET A 25 2.12 -4.15 4.99
C MET A 25 2.23 -5.64 4.68
N VAL A 26 1.27 -6.42 5.19
CA VAL A 26 1.05 -7.80 4.71
C VAL A 26 -0.10 -7.76 3.71
N THR A 27 0.14 -8.25 2.50
CA THR A 27 -0.84 -8.19 1.40
C THR A 27 -1.60 -9.51 1.25
N TRP A 28 -2.92 -9.43 1.22
CA TRP A 28 -3.82 -10.55 0.91
C TRP A 28 -4.80 -10.12 -0.19
N PRO A 29 -4.40 -10.19 -1.48
CA PRO A 29 -5.29 -9.83 -2.58
C PRO A 29 -6.40 -10.87 -2.77
N VAL A 30 -7.58 -10.40 -3.15
CA VAL A 30 -8.81 -11.17 -3.39
C VAL A 30 -9.34 -10.95 -4.80
N ALA A 31 -9.51 -9.69 -5.23
CA ALA A 31 -10.10 -9.35 -6.53
C ALA A 31 -9.66 -7.97 -7.05
N ALA A 32 -10.28 -7.54 -8.16
CA ALA A 32 -10.06 -6.25 -8.82
C ALA A 32 -8.57 -5.97 -9.10
N GLU A 33 -8.10 -4.76 -8.79
CA GLU A 33 -6.73 -4.30 -8.97
C GLU A 33 -5.77 -4.74 -7.85
N GLN A 34 -6.25 -5.46 -6.83
CA GLN A 34 -5.49 -5.77 -5.62
C GLN A 34 -4.20 -6.57 -5.90
N PHE A 35 -4.20 -7.42 -6.92
CA PHE A 35 -3.00 -8.15 -7.33
C PHE A 35 -1.93 -7.22 -7.91
N TYR A 36 -2.32 -6.15 -8.60
CA TYR A 36 -1.36 -5.14 -9.06
C TYR A 36 -0.85 -4.29 -7.89
N ASN A 37 -1.73 -3.91 -6.96
CA ASN A 37 -1.33 -3.19 -5.75
C ASN A 37 -0.39 -4.03 -4.87
N GLU A 38 -0.61 -5.35 -4.76
CA GLU A 38 0.33 -6.26 -4.12
C GLU A 38 1.72 -6.19 -4.78
N LYS A 39 1.79 -6.21 -6.13
CA LYS A 39 3.08 -6.11 -6.83
C LYS A 39 3.75 -4.76 -6.60
N LEU A 40 2.99 -3.68 -6.61
CA LEU A 40 3.49 -2.35 -6.26
C LEU A 40 4.11 -2.35 -4.85
N VAL A 41 3.39 -2.86 -3.85
CA VAL A 41 3.83 -2.89 -2.45
C VAL A 41 5.03 -3.80 -2.22
N THR A 42 4.99 -5.02 -2.76
CA THR A 42 5.98 -6.07 -2.47
C THR A 42 7.22 -5.99 -3.36
N GLN A 43 7.07 -5.64 -4.65
CA GLN A 43 8.18 -5.71 -5.62
C GLN A 43 8.78 -4.35 -5.95
N VAL A 44 7.94 -3.32 -6.07
CA VAL A 44 8.38 -1.97 -6.47
C VAL A 44 8.78 -1.15 -5.25
N LEU A 45 7.84 -0.92 -4.33
CA LEU A 45 8.08 -0.14 -3.11
C LEU A 45 8.88 -0.94 -2.07
N LYS A 46 8.79 -2.27 -2.11
CA LYS A 46 9.48 -3.19 -1.17
C LYS A 46 9.22 -2.83 0.28
N ILE A 47 7.95 -2.59 0.61
CA ILE A 47 7.46 -2.25 1.95
C ILE A 47 6.44 -3.27 2.47
N GLY A 48 6.37 -4.46 1.87
CA GLY A 48 5.42 -5.46 2.32
C GLY A 48 5.72 -6.87 1.83
N VAL A 49 4.96 -7.81 2.40
CA VAL A 49 5.08 -9.25 2.15
C VAL A 49 3.71 -9.82 1.82
N GLY A 50 3.62 -10.60 0.74
CA GLY A 50 2.38 -11.28 0.36
C GLY A 50 2.17 -12.57 1.14
N VAL A 51 0.91 -12.84 1.52
CA VAL A 51 0.54 -14.13 2.14
C VAL A 51 0.48 -15.29 1.14
N GLY A 52 0.65 -14.99 -0.16
CA GLY A 52 0.67 -15.98 -1.24
C GLY A 52 -0.70 -16.33 -1.82
N ALA A 53 -1.71 -15.46 -1.67
CA ALA A 53 -2.98 -15.61 -2.38
C ALA A 53 -2.76 -15.43 -3.88
N GLN A 54 -3.21 -16.39 -4.69
CA GLN A 54 -3.01 -16.34 -6.16
C GLN A 54 -4.33 -16.35 -6.94
N LYS A 55 -5.44 -16.73 -6.30
CA LYS A 55 -6.73 -16.80 -6.96
C LYS A 55 -7.46 -15.48 -6.94
N TRP A 56 -7.73 -14.95 -8.12
CA TRP A 56 -8.64 -13.83 -8.30
C TRP A 56 -10.09 -14.32 -8.22
N VAL A 57 -10.83 -13.93 -7.18
CA VAL A 57 -12.22 -14.37 -6.95
C VAL A 57 -13.05 -13.22 -6.40
N ARG A 58 -14.22 -12.94 -7.00
CA ARG A 58 -15.08 -11.81 -6.60
C ARG A 58 -15.74 -11.91 -5.23
N VAL A 59 -15.86 -13.11 -4.65
CA VAL A 59 -16.77 -13.36 -3.51
C VAL A 59 -16.05 -13.90 -2.28
N VAL A 60 -15.25 -14.96 -2.41
CA VAL A 60 -14.49 -15.52 -1.30
C VAL A 60 -13.04 -15.63 -1.72
N GLY A 61 -12.16 -14.96 -0.99
CA GLY A 61 -10.71 -14.96 -1.23
C GLY A 61 -10.11 -16.37 -1.14
N ASP A 62 -8.88 -16.49 -1.65
CA ASP A 62 -8.16 -17.75 -1.62
C ASP A 62 -7.99 -18.26 -0.17
N SER A 63 -8.10 -19.57 0.01
CA SER A 63 -7.90 -20.19 1.32
C SER A 63 -6.41 -20.29 1.61
N VAL A 64 -5.86 -19.24 2.20
CA VAL A 64 -4.46 -19.18 2.61
C VAL A 64 -4.29 -19.91 3.94
N LYS A 65 -3.30 -20.81 4.00
CA LYS A 65 -3.00 -21.58 5.21
C LYS A 65 -2.43 -20.68 6.31
N LYS A 66 -2.70 -21.03 7.57
CA LYS A 66 -2.19 -20.31 8.75
C LYS A 66 -0.68 -20.14 8.72
N GLU A 67 0.05 -21.17 8.28
CA GLU A 67 1.51 -21.18 8.25
C GLU A 67 2.07 -20.14 7.27
N ALA A 68 1.36 -19.87 6.17
CA ALA A 68 1.75 -18.84 5.20
C ALA A 68 1.57 -17.43 5.79
N ILE A 69 0.49 -17.22 6.55
CA ILE A 69 0.22 -15.95 7.26
C ILE A 69 1.29 -15.73 8.34
N GLU A 70 1.57 -16.75 9.15
CA GLU A 70 2.58 -16.69 10.22
C GLU A 70 3.97 -16.38 9.65
N LYS A 71 4.34 -17.01 8.53
CA LYS A 71 5.59 -16.73 7.83
C LYS A 71 5.65 -15.28 7.34
N ALA A 72 4.60 -14.78 6.69
CA ALA A 72 4.56 -13.41 6.17
C ALA A 72 4.66 -12.37 7.29
N VAL A 73 3.94 -12.58 8.39
CA VAL A 73 4.01 -11.74 9.58
C VAL A 73 5.40 -11.77 10.21
N THR A 74 5.98 -12.96 10.37
CA THR A 74 7.32 -13.11 10.96
C THR A 74 8.38 -12.38 10.13
N GLN A 75 8.36 -12.55 8.81
CA GLN A 75 9.29 -11.88 7.88
C GLN A 75 9.18 -10.35 7.96
N MET A 76 7.99 -9.81 8.23
CA MET A 76 7.80 -8.37 8.33
C MET A 76 8.19 -7.79 9.71
N MET A 77 8.28 -8.64 10.73
CA MET A 77 8.57 -8.21 12.09
C MET A 77 10.06 -8.35 12.44
N VAL A 78 10.71 -9.43 12.02
CA VAL A 78 12.03 -9.84 12.50
C VAL A 78 13.04 -9.92 11.36
N GLY A 79 14.28 -9.51 11.63
CA GLY A 79 15.41 -9.63 10.71
C GLY A 79 15.75 -8.33 9.98
N GLU A 80 16.83 -8.38 9.20
CA GLU A 80 17.35 -7.23 8.45
C GLU A 80 16.35 -6.73 7.40
N GLU A 81 15.72 -7.64 6.64
CA GLU A 81 14.68 -7.31 5.67
C GLU A 81 13.50 -6.54 6.30
N ALA A 82 13.12 -6.90 7.52
CA ALA A 82 12.05 -6.24 8.26
C ALA A 82 12.40 -4.78 8.62
N GLU A 83 13.65 -4.53 9.04
CA GLU A 83 14.12 -3.17 9.30
C GLU A 83 14.23 -2.34 8.02
N GLU A 84 14.74 -2.93 6.94
CA GLU A 84 14.78 -2.24 5.66
C GLU A 84 13.38 -1.84 5.16
N MET A 85 12.38 -2.74 5.29
CA MET A 85 11.00 -2.44 4.94
C MET A 85 10.45 -1.28 5.77
N ARG A 86 10.69 -1.26 7.09
CA ARG A 86 10.28 -0.15 7.96
C ARG A 86 10.95 1.16 7.58
N ASN A 87 12.24 1.14 7.25
CA ASN A 87 12.98 2.32 6.83
C ASN A 87 12.45 2.87 5.50
N ARG A 88 12.21 2.01 4.51
CA ARG A 88 11.59 2.39 3.23
C ARG A 88 10.19 2.99 3.45
N ALA A 89 9.37 2.36 4.29
CA ALA A 89 8.03 2.85 4.60
C ALA A 89 8.07 4.26 5.23
N ARG A 90 8.98 4.52 6.18
CA ARG A 90 9.17 5.85 6.78
C ARG A 90 9.59 6.91 5.75
N VAL A 91 10.49 6.56 4.83
CA VAL A 91 10.91 7.48 3.76
C VAL A 91 9.72 7.84 2.87
N LEU A 92 8.91 6.85 2.48
CA LEU A 92 7.72 7.07 1.65
C LEU A 92 6.67 7.91 2.38
N ALA A 93 6.46 7.71 3.68
CA ALA A 93 5.56 8.54 4.49
C ALA A 93 5.98 10.01 4.46
N GLU A 94 7.28 10.29 4.60
CA GLU A 94 7.81 11.65 4.52
C GLU A 94 7.64 12.25 3.11
N GLN A 95 7.83 11.46 2.04
CA GLN A 95 7.58 11.93 0.68
C GLN A 95 6.08 12.24 0.46
N ALA A 96 5.19 11.38 0.94
CA ALA A 96 3.75 11.59 0.84
C ALA A 96 3.30 12.85 1.61
N ARG A 97 3.90 13.11 2.78
CA ARG A 97 3.68 14.34 3.55
C ARG A 97 4.12 15.57 2.74
N ARG A 98 5.36 15.57 2.24
CA ARG A 98 5.93 16.68 1.44
C ARG A 98 5.16 16.97 0.16
N ALA A 99 4.67 15.94 -0.52
CA ALA A 99 3.88 16.10 -1.74
C ALA A 99 2.60 16.94 -1.50
N ASN A 100 2.02 16.85 -0.31
CA ASN A 100 0.79 17.55 0.07
C ASN A 100 1.03 18.91 0.76
N GLU A 101 2.24 19.20 1.23
CA GLU A 101 2.57 20.51 1.81
C GLU A 101 2.51 21.62 0.75
N LYS A 102 2.41 22.88 1.20
CA LYS A 102 2.43 24.03 0.29
C LYS A 102 3.71 24.03 -0.55
N GLY A 103 3.55 24.03 -1.87
CA GLY A 103 4.66 23.92 -2.83
C GLY A 103 5.11 22.49 -3.14
N GLY A 104 4.51 21.48 -2.51
CA GLY A 104 4.65 20.08 -2.87
C GLY A 104 4.01 19.76 -4.22
N SER A 105 4.33 18.58 -4.77
CA SER A 105 3.87 18.16 -6.10
C SER A 105 2.34 18.07 -6.17
N SER A 106 1.70 17.33 -5.25
CA SER A 106 0.24 17.15 -5.25
C SER A 106 -0.50 18.45 -4.96
N HIS A 107 0.04 19.30 -4.08
CA HIS A 107 -0.49 20.64 -3.85
C HIS A 107 -0.41 21.52 -5.11
N SER A 108 0.72 21.48 -5.82
CA SER A 108 0.93 22.25 -7.05
C SER A 108 0.04 21.76 -8.19
N ASP A 109 -0.07 20.45 -8.39
CA ASP A 109 -0.91 19.84 -9.41
C ASP A 109 -2.39 20.16 -9.20
N LEU A 110 -2.86 20.17 -7.94
CA LEU A 110 -4.23 20.56 -7.61
C LEU A 110 -4.50 22.03 -7.96
N ASN A 111 -3.57 22.93 -7.66
CA ASN A 111 -3.74 24.34 -8.03
C ASN A 111 -3.73 24.53 -9.55
N ALA A 112 -2.83 23.85 -10.26
CA ALA A 112 -2.79 23.89 -11.72
C ALA A 112 -4.10 23.41 -12.34
N LEU A 113 -4.69 22.34 -11.80
CA LEU A 113 -6.00 21.84 -12.22
C LEU A 113 -7.11 22.87 -11.99
N ILE A 114 -7.12 23.55 -10.83
CA ILE A 114 -8.11 24.59 -10.52
C ILE A 114 -7.98 25.78 -11.48
N GLU A 115 -6.75 26.20 -11.77
CA GLU A 115 -6.46 27.29 -12.72
C GLU A 115 -6.95 26.93 -14.13
N GLU A 116 -6.67 25.71 -14.59
CA GLU A 116 -7.13 25.21 -15.89
C GLU A 116 -8.66 25.23 -15.99
N LEU A 117 -9.37 24.71 -14.98
CA LEU A 117 -10.82 24.69 -14.95
C LEU A 117 -11.42 26.10 -14.90
N SER A 118 -10.78 27.02 -14.18
CA SER A 118 -11.21 28.42 -14.08
C SER A 118 -10.98 29.22 -15.36
N SER A 119 -10.02 28.79 -16.19
CA SER A 119 -9.76 29.41 -17.50
C SER A 119 -10.74 28.97 -18.60
N GLN A 120 -11.54 27.93 -18.34
CA GLN A 120 -12.53 27.39 -19.27
C GLN A 120 -13.97 27.86 -18.99
N SER A 121 -14.20 28.61 -17.91
CA SER A 121 -15.47 29.27 -17.57
C SER A 121 -15.50 30.72 -18.03
#